data_AF-A0A0B2UV61-F1
#
_entry.id   AF-A0A0B2UV61-F1
#
_cell.length_a   1.000
_cell.length_b   1.000
_cell.length_c   1.000
_cell.angle_alpha   90.00
_cell.angle_beta   90.00
_cell.angle_gamma   90.00
#
_symmetry.space_group_name_H-M   'P 1'
#
loop_
_entity.id
_entity.type
_entity.pdbx_description
1 polymer ?
#
loop_
_entity_poly.entity_id
_entity_poly.type
_entity_poly.pdbx_seq_one_letter_code
_entity_poly.pdbx_strand_id
1 'polypeptide(L)'
;QSLFIKMMFVIVSKMMKITLIAPCVVVDWIFSDEMRLEFERMWTLELLNSAVDCITSHLRYTQKKLENLHRETTDTKDSNKKHSSSSSASESDSDNDNESVLTDQQMAALQSEIENLRELLKNLLLNILHKFMMKLTEHIVLCDSKDVDVNTSWYVYVNGRFNDFFMENWEELFEFCDALEEELFDPQIIDVQIINTYKKFISLRS
;
A
#
# COMPACT_ATOMS: atom_id res chain seq x y z
N GLN A 1 -27.90 13.89 -4.49
CA GLN A 1 -26.94 13.22 -3.58
C GLN A 1 -25.83 12.45 -4.32
N SER A 2 -26.11 11.61 -5.33
CA SER A 2 -25.07 10.83 -6.05
C SER A 2 -23.91 11.66 -6.65
N LEU A 3 -24.19 12.86 -7.21
CA LEU A 3 -23.16 13.75 -7.75
C LEU A 3 -22.17 14.28 -6.69
N PHE A 4 -22.67 14.56 -5.47
CA PHE A 4 -21.83 15.07 -4.38
C PHE A 4 -20.88 14.01 -3.85
N ILE A 5 -21.35 12.76 -3.71
CA ILE A 5 -20.52 11.61 -3.28
C ILE A 5 -19.40 11.35 -4.31
N LYS A 6 -19.74 11.35 -5.61
CA LYS A 6 -18.74 11.21 -6.67
C LYS A 6 -17.73 12.35 -6.65
N MET A 7 -18.18 13.58 -6.40
CA MET A 7 -17.29 14.73 -6.29
C MET A 7 -16.34 14.61 -5.08
N MET A 8 -16.83 14.17 -3.93
CA MET A 8 -16.00 13.94 -2.74
C MET A 8 -14.92 12.90 -2.99
N PHE A 9 -15.28 11.74 -3.55
CA PHE A 9 -14.30 10.74 -3.94
C PHE A 9 -13.22 11.33 -4.86
N VAL A 10 -13.61 12.01 -5.94
CA VAL A 10 -12.67 12.60 -6.91
C VAL A 10 -11.75 13.63 -6.25
N ILE A 11 -12.29 14.49 -5.37
CA ILE A 11 -11.49 15.50 -4.67
C ILE A 11 -10.46 14.83 -3.77
N VAL A 12 -10.88 13.92 -2.89
CA VAL A 12 -9.97 13.28 -1.93
C VAL A 12 -8.91 12.44 -2.66
N SER A 13 -9.31 11.64 -3.65
CA SER A 13 -8.35 10.89 -4.49
C SER A 13 -7.37 11.82 -5.20
N LYS A 14 -7.81 13.00 -5.65
CA LYS A 14 -6.91 13.99 -6.26
C LYS A 14 -5.94 14.57 -5.24
N MET A 15 -6.41 14.91 -4.04
CA MET A 15 -5.59 15.46 -2.94
C MET A 15 -4.49 14.48 -2.53
N MET A 16 -4.77 13.18 -2.48
CA MET A 16 -3.75 12.15 -2.24
C MET A 16 -2.71 12.10 -3.37
N LYS A 17 -3.17 12.08 -4.63
CA LYS A 17 -2.28 12.02 -5.82
C LYS A 17 -1.35 13.22 -5.96
N ILE A 18 -1.75 14.40 -5.47
CA ILE A 18 -0.90 15.60 -5.46
C ILE A 18 -0.14 15.78 -4.13
N THR A 19 -0.12 14.74 -3.28
CA THR A 19 0.53 14.70 -1.96
C THR A 19 0.10 15.80 -0.99
N LEU A 20 -1.10 16.37 -1.19
CA LEU A 20 -1.69 17.37 -0.28
C LEU A 20 -2.16 16.72 1.03
N ILE A 21 -2.62 15.47 0.95
CA ILE A 21 -3.03 14.66 2.11
C ILE A 21 -2.35 13.30 2.01
N ALA A 22 -1.76 12.83 3.12
CA ALA A 22 -1.18 11.50 3.18
C ALA A 22 -2.27 10.40 3.18
N PRO A 23 -2.08 9.26 2.49
CA PRO A 23 -3.05 8.17 2.46
C PRO A 23 -3.49 7.67 3.83
N CYS A 24 -2.58 7.63 4.82
CA CYS A 24 -2.90 7.23 6.20
C CYS A 24 -3.93 8.17 6.86
N VAL A 25 -3.86 9.47 6.61
CA VAL A 25 -4.82 10.45 7.14
C VAL A 25 -6.22 10.21 6.57
N VAL A 26 -6.30 9.83 5.30
CA VAL A 26 -7.59 9.47 4.67
C VAL A 26 -8.17 8.21 5.29
N VAL A 27 -7.33 7.20 5.56
CA VAL A 27 -7.76 5.99 6.28
C VAL A 27 -8.27 6.35 7.67
N ASP A 28 -7.52 7.13 8.46
CA ASP A 28 -7.95 7.55 9.80
C ASP A 28 -9.28 8.31 9.76
N TRP A 29 -9.47 9.18 8.77
CA TRP A 29 -10.71 9.90 8.55
C TRP A 29 -11.88 8.96 8.20
N ILE A 30 -11.71 7.97 7.32
CA ILE A 30 -12.79 7.04 6.94
C ILE A 30 -13.33 6.25 8.13
N PHE A 31 -12.47 5.86 9.07
CA PHE A 31 -12.85 5.09 10.25
C PHE A 31 -13.19 5.97 11.47
N SER A 32 -13.14 7.28 11.32
CA SER A 32 -13.48 8.24 12.37
C SER A 32 -14.97 8.23 12.71
N ASP A 33 -15.32 8.81 13.86
CA ASP A 33 -16.70 8.92 14.31
C ASP A 33 -17.53 9.86 13.43
N GLU A 34 -16.90 10.87 12.81
CA GLU A 34 -17.51 11.78 11.85
C GLU A 34 -18.00 11.04 10.60
N MET A 35 -17.30 9.98 10.22
CA MET A 35 -17.59 9.18 9.03
C MET A 35 -18.53 8.01 9.29
N ARG A 36 -18.98 7.78 10.53
CA ARG A 36 -19.79 6.61 10.92
C ARG A 36 -20.99 6.35 10.01
N LEU A 37 -21.74 7.39 9.63
CA LEU A 37 -22.94 7.28 8.78
C LEU A 37 -22.60 7.04 7.30
N GLU A 38 -21.40 7.43 6.88
CA GLU A 38 -20.92 7.30 5.51
C GLU A 38 -20.06 6.05 5.32
N PHE A 39 -19.53 5.48 6.40
CA PHE A 39 -18.68 4.29 6.40
C PHE A 39 -19.34 3.13 5.68
N GLU A 40 -20.67 2.95 5.79
CA GLU A 40 -21.37 1.87 5.10
C GLU A 40 -21.58 2.13 3.60
N ARG A 41 -21.16 3.27 3.05
CA ARG A 41 -21.30 3.52 1.61
C ARG A 41 -20.10 3.00 0.81
N MET A 42 -20.39 2.45 -0.36
CA MET A 42 -19.39 1.86 -1.27
C MET A 42 -18.19 2.75 -1.57
N TRP A 43 -18.41 4.06 -1.76
CA TRP A 43 -17.33 5.01 -2.09
C TRP A 43 -16.22 5.07 -1.04
N THR A 44 -16.51 4.73 0.22
CA THR A 44 -15.48 4.69 1.26
C THR A 44 -14.55 3.50 1.09
N LEU A 45 -15.03 2.36 0.59
CA LEU A 45 -14.18 1.20 0.28
C LEU A 45 -13.29 1.51 -0.91
N GLU A 46 -13.88 2.10 -1.96
CA GLU A 46 -13.13 2.56 -3.13
C GLU A 46 -12.03 3.56 -2.72
N LEU A 47 -12.29 4.41 -1.73
CA LEU A 47 -11.32 5.37 -1.24
C LEU A 47 -10.19 4.71 -0.43
N LEU A 48 -10.47 3.65 0.34
CA LEU A 48 -9.45 2.83 0.99
C LEU A 48 -8.55 2.15 -0.03
N ASN A 49 -9.13 1.52 -1.05
CA ASN A 49 -8.37 0.91 -2.16
C ASN A 49 -7.56 1.97 -2.90
N SER A 50 -8.15 3.14 -3.17
CA SER A 50 -7.44 4.27 -3.79
C SER A 50 -6.26 4.79 -2.96
N ALA A 51 -6.28 4.62 -1.63
CA ALA A 51 -5.18 5.00 -0.75
C ALA A 51 -4.00 4.03 -0.89
N VAL A 52 -4.29 2.73 -0.97
CA VAL A 52 -3.29 1.68 -1.29
C VAL A 52 -2.73 1.90 -2.68
N ASP A 53 -3.60 2.05 -3.69
CA ASP A 53 -3.22 2.33 -5.09
C ASP A 53 -2.32 3.56 -5.23
N CYS A 54 -2.52 4.57 -4.38
CA CYS A 54 -1.69 5.77 -4.41
C CYS A 54 -0.23 5.45 -4.08
N ILE A 55 0.02 4.62 -3.08
CA ILE A 55 1.38 4.23 -2.68
C ILE A 55 1.95 3.21 -3.66
N THR A 56 1.17 2.20 -4.05
CA THR A 56 1.63 1.15 -4.99
C THR A 56 1.96 1.73 -6.36
N SER A 57 1.17 2.69 -6.86
CA SER A 57 1.47 3.41 -8.10
C SER A 57 2.78 4.18 -8.01
N HIS A 58 3.04 4.83 -6.87
CA HIS A 58 4.28 5.56 -6.66
C HIS A 58 5.49 4.62 -6.55
N LEU A 59 5.32 3.49 -5.86
CA LEU A 59 6.31 2.43 -5.75
C LEU A 59 6.69 1.86 -7.12
N ARG A 60 5.69 1.46 -7.93
CA ARG A 60 5.88 0.94 -9.29
C ARG A 60 6.56 1.96 -10.20
N TYR A 61 6.20 3.24 -10.10
CA TYR A 61 6.85 4.31 -10.85
C TYR A 61 8.33 4.46 -10.47
N THR A 62 8.64 4.46 -9.17
CA THR A 62 10.01 4.63 -8.66
C THR A 62 10.88 3.44 -8.99
N GLN A 63 10.36 2.21 -8.89
CA GLN A 63 11.02 0.98 -9.35
C GLN A 63 11.39 1.06 -10.84
N LYS A 64 10.43 1.44 -11.69
CA LYS A 64 10.68 1.60 -13.13
C LYS A 64 11.73 2.67 -13.43
N LYS A 65 11.76 3.75 -12.65
CA LYS A 65 12.78 4.80 -12.77
C LYS A 65 14.17 4.27 -12.42
N LEU A 66 14.29 3.47 -11.37
CA LEU A 66 15.55 2.80 -10.99
C LEU A 66 16.01 1.81 -12.07
N GLU A 67 15.11 0.99 -12.61
CA GLU A 67 15.42 0.04 -13.70
C GLU A 67 15.95 0.75 -14.96
N ASN A 68 15.36 1.90 -15.32
CA ASN A 68 15.81 2.67 -16.48
C ASN A 68 17.22 3.24 -16.27
N LEU A 69 17.52 3.78 -15.08
CA LEU A 69 18.87 4.26 -14.74
C LEU A 69 19.91 3.13 -14.75
N HIS A 70 19.52 1.94 -14.28
CA HIS A 70 20.36 0.75 -14.36
C HIS A 70 20.70 0.37 -15.81
N ARG A 71 19.73 0.44 -16.72
CA ARG A 71 19.95 0.14 -18.14
C ARG A 71 20.86 1.17 -18.81
N GLU A 72 20.64 2.46 -18.53
CA GLU A 72 21.47 3.54 -19.08
C GLU A 72 22.94 3.43 -18.62
N THR A 73 23.18 3.08 -17.35
CA THR A 73 24.55 2.87 -16.85
C THR A 73 25.23 1.64 -17.46
N THR A 74 24.50 0.55 -17.73
CA THR A 74 25.08 -0.62 -18.42
C THR A 74 25.39 -0.35 -19.89
N ASP A 75 24.51 0.33 -20.61
CA ASP A 75 24.68 0.62 -22.05
C ASP A 75 25.86 1.59 -22.30
N THR A 76 26.07 2.54 -21.39
CA THR A 76 27.20 3.49 -21.47
C THR A 76 28.55 2.81 -21.19
N LYS A 77 28.58 1.84 -20.25
CA LYS A 77 29.80 1.05 -19.95
C LYS A 77 30.20 0.13 -21.11
N ASP A 78 29.23 -0.45 -21.83
CA ASP A 78 29.50 -1.32 -22.98
C ASP A 78 29.94 -0.55 -24.24
N SER A 79 29.44 0.68 -24.42
CA SER A 79 29.86 1.56 -25.52
C SER A 79 31.29 2.07 -25.36
N ASN A 80 31.72 2.39 -24.12
CA ASN A 80 33.11 2.78 -23.83
C ASN A 80 34.12 1.63 -24.01
N LYS A 81 33.73 0.38 -23.77
CA LYS A 81 34.62 -0.78 -23.99
C LYS A 81 34.96 -1.03 -25.46
N LYS A 82 34.02 -0.77 -26.39
CA LYS A 82 34.22 -1.00 -27.84
C LYS A 82 35.12 0.04 -28.52
N HIS A 83 35.29 1.22 -27.94
CA HIS A 83 36.17 2.27 -28.50
C HIS A 83 37.62 2.23 -27.99
N SER A 84 37.94 1.43 -26.97
CA SER A 84 39.30 1.37 -26.39
C SER A 84 40.32 0.50 -27.16
N SER A 85 39.91 -0.19 -28.23
CA SER A 85 40.82 -1.07 -29.00
C SER A 85 41.58 -0.37 -30.14
N SER A 86 41.53 0.97 -30.22
CA SER A 86 42.28 1.73 -31.22
C SER A 86 42.75 3.08 -30.69
N SER A 87 44.05 3.13 -30.39
CA SER A 87 44.94 4.30 -30.58
C SER A 87 44.96 5.39 -29.50
N SER A 88 46.16 5.54 -28.92
CA SER A 88 46.85 6.73 -28.39
C SER A 88 46.22 7.60 -27.29
N ALA A 89 46.87 7.52 -26.13
CA ALA A 89 47.29 8.62 -25.26
C ALA A 89 46.55 9.98 -25.43
N SER A 90 45.64 10.28 -24.52
CA SER A 90 45.21 11.65 -24.18
C SER A 90 44.60 11.63 -22.77
N GLU A 91 45.15 12.46 -21.89
CA GLU A 91 44.71 12.66 -20.51
C GLU A 91 43.35 13.40 -20.48
N SER A 92 42.29 12.72 -20.03
CA SER A 92 41.06 13.36 -19.52
C SER A 92 40.19 12.32 -18.78
N ASP A 93 40.73 11.74 -17.72
CA ASP A 93 40.06 10.70 -16.90
C ASP A 93 39.20 11.27 -15.74
N SER A 94 39.11 12.60 -15.57
CA SER A 94 38.48 13.19 -14.37
C SER A 94 36.95 13.36 -14.43
N ASP A 95 36.34 13.42 -15.61
CA ASP A 95 34.90 13.74 -15.74
C ASP A 95 34.00 12.49 -15.68
N ASN A 96 34.50 11.33 -16.13
CA ASN A 96 33.72 10.08 -16.19
C ASN A 96 33.50 9.45 -14.80
N ASP A 97 34.48 9.60 -13.90
CA ASP A 97 34.35 9.17 -12.51
C ASP A 97 33.32 10.01 -11.74
N ASN A 98 33.22 11.32 -12.01
CA ASN A 98 32.20 12.16 -11.37
C ASN A 98 30.77 11.84 -11.84
N GLU A 99 30.57 11.57 -13.13
CA GLU A 99 29.25 11.22 -13.70
C GLU A 99 28.76 9.84 -13.21
N SER A 100 29.67 8.87 -13.09
CA SER A 100 29.34 7.56 -12.52
C SER A 100 29.00 7.63 -11.03
N VAL A 101 29.76 8.40 -10.23
CA VAL A 101 29.48 8.61 -8.80
C VAL A 101 28.15 9.33 -8.57
N LEU A 102 27.81 10.34 -9.39
CA LEU A 102 26.52 11.02 -9.31
C LEU A 102 25.35 10.07 -9.62
N THR A 103 25.53 9.18 -10.59
CA THR A 103 24.50 8.20 -10.97
C THR A 103 24.31 7.12 -9.88
N ASP A 104 25.41 6.66 -9.27
CA ASP A 104 25.36 5.72 -8.14
C ASP A 104 24.65 6.33 -6.91
N GLN A 105 24.87 7.62 -6.63
CA GLN A 105 24.15 8.35 -5.59
C GLN A 105 22.65 8.46 -5.89
N GLN A 106 22.28 8.72 -7.14
CA GLN A 106 20.88 8.76 -7.56
C GLN A 106 20.19 7.40 -7.44
N MET A 107 20.89 6.32 -7.81
CA MET A 107 20.38 4.95 -7.62
C MET A 107 20.19 4.62 -6.14
N ALA A 108 21.15 4.96 -5.28
CA ALA A 108 21.03 4.77 -3.83
C ALA A 108 19.86 5.55 -3.24
N ALA A 109 19.63 6.79 -3.69
CA ALA A 109 18.50 7.60 -3.26
C ALA A 109 17.16 6.98 -3.65
N LEU A 110 17.03 6.50 -4.89
CA LEU A 110 15.81 5.81 -5.36
C LEU A 110 15.58 4.49 -4.63
N GLN A 111 16.64 3.72 -4.35
CA GLN A 111 16.52 2.49 -3.57
C GLN A 111 16.03 2.77 -2.15
N SER A 112 16.55 3.82 -1.51
CA SER A 112 16.07 4.26 -0.19
C SER A 112 14.61 4.75 -0.25
N GLU A 113 14.21 5.44 -1.32
CA GLU A 113 12.83 5.87 -1.52
C GLU A 113 11.88 4.68 -1.69
N ILE A 114 12.28 3.65 -2.45
CA ILE A 114 11.53 2.40 -2.61
C ILE A 114 11.32 1.72 -1.26
N GLU A 115 12.35 1.62 -0.42
CA GLU A 115 12.23 0.99 0.89
C GLU A 115 11.27 1.77 1.80
N ASN A 116 11.37 3.10 1.81
CA ASN A 116 10.44 3.96 2.54
C ASN A 116 8.99 3.78 2.05
N LEU A 117 8.76 3.67 0.74
CA LEU A 117 7.43 3.45 0.17
C LEU A 117 6.87 2.08 0.53
N ARG A 118 7.70 1.03 0.55
CA ARG A 118 7.29 -0.31 0.99
C ARG A 118 6.90 -0.32 2.46
N GLU A 119 7.68 0.34 3.32
CA GLU A 119 7.35 0.47 4.74
C GLU A 119 6.06 1.27 4.96
N LEU A 120 5.84 2.36 4.21
CA LEU A 120 4.59 3.11 4.24
C LEU A 120 3.39 2.27 3.78
N LEU A 121 3.55 1.46 2.74
CA LEU A 121 2.52 0.55 2.24
C LEU A 121 2.16 -0.51 3.29
N LYS A 122 3.18 -1.17 3.87
CA LYS A 122 3.00 -2.16 4.95
C LYS A 122 2.21 -1.55 6.11
N ASN A 123 2.65 -0.38 6.61
CA ASN A 123 2.00 0.31 7.71
C ASN A 123 0.58 0.76 7.38
N LEU A 124 0.31 1.17 6.13
CA LEU A 124 -1.04 1.51 5.69
C LEU A 124 -1.96 0.29 5.70
N LEU A 125 -1.51 -0.85 5.16
CA LEU A 125 -2.27 -2.10 5.14
C LEU A 125 -2.56 -2.58 6.57
N LEU A 126 -1.54 -2.59 7.44
CA LEU A 126 -1.69 -2.93 8.85
C LEU A 126 -2.75 -2.04 9.52
N ASN A 127 -2.69 -0.73 9.29
CA ASN A 127 -3.64 0.22 9.86
C ASN A 127 -5.08 -0.02 9.38
N ILE A 128 -5.28 -0.24 8.07
CA ILE A 128 -6.62 -0.52 7.52
C ILE A 128 -7.20 -1.81 8.10
N LEU A 129 -6.42 -2.89 8.10
CA LEU A 129 -6.85 -4.19 8.62
C LEU A 129 -7.16 -4.11 10.11
N HIS A 130 -6.29 -3.48 10.90
CA HIS A 130 -6.52 -3.25 12.33
C HIS A 130 -7.84 -2.51 12.58
N LYS A 131 -8.10 -1.41 11.86
CA LYS A 131 -9.34 -0.64 12.04
C LYS A 131 -10.59 -1.43 11.67
N PHE A 132 -10.55 -2.24 10.61
CA PHE A 132 -11.63 -3.18 10.29
C PHE A 132 -11.85 -4.19 11.42
N MET A 133 -10.78 -4.82 11.92
CA MET A 133 -10.87 -5.79 13.01
C MET A 133 -11.42 -5.17 14.29
N MET A 134 -11.01 -3.94 14.63
CA MET A 134 -11.55 -3.22 15.78
C MET A 134 -13.04 -2.96 15.65
N LYS A 135 -13.52 -2.54 14.46
CA LYS A 135 -14.95 -2.33 14.21
C LYS A 135 -15.76 -3.62 14.31
N LEU A 136 -15.25 -4.72 13.75
CA LEU A 136 -15.90 -6.03 13.83
C LEU A 136 -15.92 -6.55 15.27
N THR A 137 -14.81 -6.41 16.00
CA THR A 137 -14.68 -6.83 17.40
C THR A 137 -15.60 -6.01 18.32
N GLU A 138 -15.66 -4.69 18.13
CA GLU A 138 -16.58 -3.79 18.87
C GLU A 138 -18.04 -4.26 18.70
N HIS A 139 -18.44 -4.62 17.47
CA HIS A 139 -19.78 -5.12 17.20
C HIS A 139 -20.04 -6.49 17.83
N ILE A 140 -19.08 -7.42 17.77
CA ILE A 140 -19.20 -8.75 18.40
C ILE A 140 -19.41 -8.59 19.91
N VAL A 141 -18.55 -7.80 20.58
CA VAL A 141 -18.66 -7.53 22.02
C VAL A 141 -20.00 -6.86 22.37
N LEU A 142 -20.48 -5.96 21.52
CA LEU A 142 -21.78 -5.30 21.72
C LEU A 142 -22.94 -6.31 21.61
N CYS A 143 -22.89 -7.21 20.64
CA CYS A 143 -23.89 -8.28 20.48
C CYS A 143 -23.88 -9.23 21.68
N ASP A 144 -22.71 -9.69 22.12
CA ASP A 144 -22.54 -10.54 23.30
C ASP A 144 -23.10 -9.87 24.56
N SER A 145 -22.82 -8.57 24.76
CA SER A 145 -23.32 -7.81 25.91
C SER A 145 -24.85 -7.67 25.95
N LYS A 146 -25.50 -7.77 24.79
CA LYS A 146 -26.94 -7.63 24.61
C LYS A 146 -27.66 -8.97 24.44
N ASP A 147 -26.92 -10.08 24.45
CA ASP A 147 -27.43 -11.42 24.16
C ASP A 147 -28.21 -11.48 22.83
N VAL A 148 -27.67 -10.82 21.81
CA VAL A 148 -28.23 -10.81 20.44
C VAL A 148 -27.27 -11.45 19.47
N ASP A 149 -27.82 -12.01 18.38
CA ASP A 149 -27.02 -12.64 17.33
C ASP A 149 -26.01 -11.65 16.71
N VAL A 150 -24.76 -12.08 16.56
CA VAL A 150 -23.67 -11.33 15.93
C VAL A 150 -23.96 -11.12 14.44
N ASN A 151 -24.63 -12.06 13.79
CA ASN A 151 -24.87 -12.10 12.34
C ASN A 151 -25.97 -11.12 11.87
N THR A 152 -25.86 -9.87 12.31
CA THR A 152 -26.68 -8.75 11.89
C THR A 152 -26.38 -8.35 10.43
N SER A 153 -27.30 -7.63 9.79
CA SER A 153 -27.07 -7.07 8.45
C SER A 153 -25.83 -6.18 8.39
N TRP A 154 -25.55 -5.45 9.47
CA TRP A 154 -24.35 -4.61 9.58
C TRP A 154 -23.08 -5.46 9.58
N TYR A 155 -23.04 -6.52 10.40
CA TYR A 155 -21.88 -7.41 10.47
C TYR A 155 -21.59 -8.10 9.15
N VAL A 156 -22.62 -8.67 8.51
CA VAL A 156 -22.49 -9.30 7.19
C VAL A 156 -21.93 -8.32 6.17
N TYR A 157 -22.41 -7.08 6.18
CA TYR A 157 -21.96 -6.05 5.26
C TYR A 157 -20.51 -5.63 5.51
N VAL A 158 -20.14 -5.33 6.76
CA VAL A 158 -18.78 -4.88 7.11
C VAL A 158 -17.76 -6.02 6.94
N ASN A 159 -18.11 -7.24 7.34
CA ASN A 159 -17.25 -8.41 7.10
C ASN A 159 -17.13 -8.70 5.59
N GLY A 160 -18.19 -8.49 4.80
CA GLY A 160 -18.12 -8.55 3.34
C GLY A 160 -17.10 -7.57 2.77
N ARG A 161 -17.14 -6.31 3.20
CA ARG A 161 -16.16 -5.29 2.78
C ARG A 161 -14.73 -5.57 3.24
N PHE A 162 -14.59 -6.18 4.41
CA PHE A 162 -13.28 -6.65 4.89
C PHE A 162 -12.72 -7.73 3.97
N ASN A 163 -13.56 -8.67 3.51
CA ASN A 163 -13.19 -9.65 2.48
C ASN A 163 -12.87 -9.00 1.14
N ASP A 164 -13.69 -8.06 0.67
CA ASP A 164 -13.46 -7.35 -0.59
C ASP A 164 -12.12 -6.59 -0.57
N PHE A 165 -11.77 -5.97 0.56
CA PHE A 165 -10.48 -5.30 0.73
C PHE A 165 -9.30 -6.28 0.56
N PHE A 166 -9.41 -7.49 1.12
CA PHE A 166 -8.39 -8.54 0.90
C PHE A 166 -8.26 -8.91 -0.57
N MET A 167 -9.38 -9.06 -1.29
CA MET A 167 -9.38 -9.48 -2.69
C MET A 167 -8.87 -8.40 -3.63
N GLU A 168 -9.16 -7.13 -3.36
CA GLU A 168 -8.71 -6.01 -4.21
C GLU A 168 -7.21 -5.73 -4.05
N ASN A 169 -6.64 -5.95 -2.87
CA ASN A 169 -5.23 -5.62 -2.55
C ASN A 169 -4.39 -6.88 -2.30
N TRP A 170 -4.75 -8.00 -2.92
CA TRP A 170 -4.19 -9.32 -2.59
C TRP A 170 -2.68 -9.41 -2.88
N GLU A 171 -2.19 -8.76 -3.94
CA GLU A 171 -0.76 -8.78 -4.32
C GLU A 171 0.09 -8.19 -3.18
N GLU A 172 -0.27 -6.99 -2.74
CA GLU A 172 0.42 -6.27 -1.68
C GLU A 172 0.23 -6.96 -0.32
N LEU A 173 -0.95 -7.51 -0.04
CA LEU A 173 -1.20 -8.24 1.20
C LEU A 173 -0.38 -9.54 1.30
N PHE A 174 -0.17 -10.24 0.19
CA PHE A 174 0.70 -11.42 0.16
C PHE A 174 2.17 -11.06 0.30
N GLU A 175 2.60 -9.91 -0.21
CA GLU A 175 3.97 -9.39 0.00
C GLU A 175 4.29 -9.23 1.49
N PHE A 176 3.32 -8.78 2.30
CA PHE A 176 3.51 -8.50 3.73
C PHE A 176 2.88 -9.53 4.66
N CYS A 177 2.50 -10.71 4.16
CA CYS A 177 1.76 -11.72 4.91
C CYS A 177 2.39 -12.06 6.27
N ASP A 178 3.71 -12.22 6.32
CA ASP A 178 4.40 -12.60 7.56
C ASP A 178 4.27 -11.51 8.64
N ALA A 179 4.38 -10.23 8.24
CA ALA A 179 4.17 -9.10 9.13
C ALA A 179 2.71 -8.98 9.59
N LEU A 180 1.74 -9.27 8.70
CA LEU A 180 0.32 -9.30 9.08
C LEU A 180 0.05 -10.39 10.13
N GLU A 181 0.63 -11.58 9.97
CA GLU A 181 0.47 -12.68 10.94
C GLU A 181 1.09 -12.35 12.30
N GLU A 182 2.28 -11.74 12.30
CA GLU A 182 3.00 -11.38 13.54
C GLU A 182 2.36 -10.20 14.27
N GLU A 183 1.99 -9.14 13.56
CA GLU A 183 1.57 -7.87 14.18
C GLU A 183 0.07 -7.78 14.44
N LEU A 184 -0.75 -8.47 13.64
CA LEU A 184 -2.21 -8.35 13.72
C LEU A 184 -2.88 -9.64 14.16
N PHE A 185 -2.60 -10.77 13.52
CA PHE A 185 -3.43 -11.96 13.66
C PHE A 185 -3.04 -12.89 14.81
N ASP A 186 -2.88 -12.36 16.04
CA ASP A 186 -2.70 -13.19 17.24
C ASP A 186 -4.00 -13.98 17.53
N PRO A 187 -3.97 -15.32 17.42
CA PRO A 187 -5.15 -16.16 17.63
C PRO A 187 -5.71 -16.11 19.06
N GLN A 188 -4.95 -15.59 20.03
CA GLN A 188 -5.37 -15.49 21.42
C GLN A 188 -6.19 -14.24 21.71
N ILE A 189 -6.11 -13.22 20.84
CA ILE A 189 -6.69 -11.89 21.08
C ILE A 189 -7.91 -11.66 20.17
N ILE A 190 -7.88 -12.19 18.93
CA ILE A 190 -8.92 -11.90 17.95
C ILE A 190 -10.02 -12.95 17.97
N ASP A 191 -11.26 -12.50 17.76
CA ASP A 191 -12.40 -13.38 17.61
C ASP A 191 -12.22 -14.38 16.44
N VAL A 192 -12.69 -15.61 16.67
CA VAL A 192 -12.56 -16.73 15.73
C VAL A 192 -13.15 -16.44 14.35
N GLN A 193 -14.23 -15.65 14.27
CA GLN A 193 -14.87 -15.33 13.00
C GLN A 193 -14.00 -14.41 12.13
N ILE A 194 -13.34 -13.42 12.75
CA ILE A 194 -12.44 -12.49 12.06
C ILE A 194 -11.19 -13.23 11.59
N ILE A 195 -10.60 -14.08 12.45
CA ILE A 195 -9.45 -14.92 12.09
C ILE A 195 -9.80 -15.86 10.94
N ASN A 196 -11.00 -16.44 10.93
CA ASN A 196 -11.43 -17.34 9.87
C ASN A 196 -11.53 -16.63 8.52
N THR A 197 -11.93 -15.36 8.48
CA THR A 197 -11.91 -14.54 7.26
C THR A 197 -10.48 -14.43 6.73
N TYR A 198 -9.51 -14.08 7.58
CA TYR A 198 -8.09 -14.02 7.19
C TYR A 198 -7.54 -15.37 6.73
N LYS A 199 -7.81 -16.46 7.47
CA LYS A 199 -7.37 -17.82 7.10
C LYS A 199 -7.91 -18.26 5.74
N LYS A 200 -9.17 -17.92 5.41
CA LYS A 200 -9.73 -18.18 4.08
C LYS A 200 -8.95 -17.42 3.00
N PHE A 201 -8.61 -16.16 3.23
CA PHE A 201 -7.80 -15.39 2.30
C PHE A 201 -6.41 -16.01 2.10
N ILE A 202 -5.69 -16.35 3.17
CA ILE A 202 -4.37 -16.99 3.07
C ILE A 202 -4.42 -18.37 2.39
N SER A 203 -5.53 -19.10 2.51
CA SER A 203 -5.70 -20.37 1.80
C SER A 203 -5.67 -20.23 0.26
N LEU A 204 -5.93 -19.03 -0.27
CA LEU A 204 -5.84 -18.74 -1.72
C LEU A 204 -4.39 -18.60 -2.22
N ARG A 205 -3.42 -18.45 -1.31
CA ARG A 205 -1.99 -18.42 -1.63
C ARG A 205 -1.44 -19.81 -1.93
N SER A 206 -2.11 -20.86 -1.45
CA SER A 206 -1.69 -22.27 -1.59
C SER A 206 -2.20 -22.92 -2.87
#